data_AF-A0A735SQY0-F1
#
_entry.id   AF-A0A735SQY0-F1
#
_cell.length_a   1.000
_cell.length_b   1.000
_cell.length_c   1.000
_cell.angle_alpha   90.00
_cell.angle_beta   90.00
_cell.angle_gamma   90.00
#
_symmetry.space_group_name_H-M   'P 1'
#
loop_
_entity.id
_entity.type
_entity.pdbx_description
1 polymer ?
#
loop_
_entity_poly.entity_id
_entity_poly.type
_entity_poly.pdbx_seq_one_letter_code
_entity_poly.pdbx_strand_id
1 'polypeptide(L)'
;SGEDLKSIVYKAISSLFCLITGYLIYSFFIAKKLVTGGYNIEHSKIIELNSNIIESLYNNIASFYKMISVIFDGAYSLVYYSMLVVLVVSFLIIALRILSSEQNKAIKITLLAVSLLASLFFIIGPMLLLNSPIYAARVLIGMGGFMFFCCYSMYSAFGDKKLIFRIYFSFVLLISTFFSYGAYHSINAQFKFEENIVNRISQDIQFFGIGNNAEYIKFIGVEPYTSTNENIIKKHPIMEILIPRIINNDWMWSGVLMQRNPFSKKLKLYTNHVTLNDGWEKSRNDVYSIGLVGETIVVRFN
;
A
#
# COMPACT_ATOMS: atom_id res chain seq x y z
N SER A 1 39.93 -20.18 1.98
CA SER A 1 38.69 -20.17 1.17
C SER A 1 37.54 -21.01 1.74
N GLY A 2 37.76 -21.89 2.74
CA GLY A 2 36.68 -22.54 3.51
C GLY A 2 36.14 -21.71 4.68
N GLU A 3 36.98 -20.87 5.30
CA GLU A 3 36.60 -19.99 6.43
C GLU A 3 35.59 -18.91 6.04
N ASP A 4 35.77 -18.27 4.87
CA ASP A 4 34.82 -17.26 4.38
C ASP A 4 33.42 -17.82 4.15
N LEU A 5 33.33 -19.03 3.58
CA LEU A 5 32.04 -19.67 3.29
C LEU A 5 31.33 -20.11 4.57
N LYS A 6 32.06 -20.70 5.52
CA LYS A 6 31.53 -21.01 6.85
C LYS A 6 31.04 -19.74 7.54
N SER A 7 31.76 -18.62 7.42
CA SER A 7 31.33 -17.35 8.00
C SER A 7 30.03 -16.81 7.35
N ILE A 8 29.88 -16.94 6.03
CA ILE A 8 28.68 -16.50 5.30
C ILE A 8 27.47 -17.34 5.71
N VAL A 9 27.63 -18.65 5.74
CA VAL A 9 26.55 -19.57 6.16
C VAL A 9 26.19 -19.34 7.63
N TYR A 10 27.17 -19.15 8.51
CA TYR A 10 26.93 -18.83 9.92
C TYR A 10 26.17 -17.51 10.08
N LYS A 11 26.54 -16.46 9.34
CA LYS A 11 25.83 -15.17 9.35
C LYS A 11 24.39 -15.30 8.82
N ALA A 12 24.17 -16.11 7.78
CA ALA A 12 22.84 -16.36 7.25
C ALA A 12 21.97 -17.12 8.27
N ILE A 13 22.50 -18.17 8.90
CA ILE A 13 21.81 -18.94 9.95
C ILE A 13 21.52 -18.06 11.17
N SER A 14 22.49 -17.27 11.62
CA SER A 14 22.32 -16.33 12.72
C SER A 14 21.23 -15.30 12.43
N SER A 15 21.18 -14.78 11.19
CA SER A 15 20.16 -13.84 10.75
C SER A 15 18.76 -14.49 10.71
N LEU A 16 18.67 -15.74 10.25
CA LEU A 16 17.43 -16.53 10.28
C LEU A 16 16.96 -16.76 11.72
N PHE A 17 17.89 -17.10 12.62
CA PHE A 17 17.60 -17.32 14.03
C PHE A 17 17.09 -16.03 14.69
N CYS A 18 17.73 -14.89 14.45
CA CYS A 18 17.27 -13.58 14.91
C CYS A 18 15.86 -13.24 14.40
N LEU A 19 15.57 -13.56 13.13
CA LEU A 19 14.25 -13.33 12.55
C LEU A 19 13.18 -14.18 13.23
N ILE A 20 13.45 -15.47 13.45
CA ILE A 20 12.54 -16.39 14.14
C ILE A 20 12.31 -15.94 15.59
N THR A 21 13.37 -15.62 16.32
CA THR A 21 13.24 -15.15 17.71
C THR A 21 12.49 -13.83 17.79
N GLY A 22 12.78 -12.87 16.91
CA GLY A 22 12.04 -11.61 16.81
C GLY A 22 10.55 -11.83 16.53
N TYR A 23 10.21 -12.73 15.60
CA TYR A 23 8.83 -13.09 15.31
C TYR A 23 8.13 -13.71 16.52
N LEU A 24 8.78 -14.65 17.22
CA LEU A 24 8.20 -15.28 18.41
C LEU A 24 7.95 -14.26 19.53
N ILE A 25 8.90 -13.37 19.78
CA ILE A 25 8.73 -12.29 20.78
C ILE A 25 7.54 -11.40 20.39
N TYR A 26 7.47 -10.96 19.13
CA TYR A 26 6.35 -10.16 18.65
C TYR A 26 5.01 -10.89 18.80
N SER A 27 4.94 -12.14 18.34
CA SER A 27 3.69 -12.90 18.33
C SER A 27 3.17 -13.20 19.75
N PHE A 28 4.05 -13.63 20.65
CA PHE A 28 3.65 -13.99 22.01
C PHE A 28 3.36 -12.78 22.90
N PHE A 29 4.16 -11.71 22.83
CA PHE A 29 4.06 -10.59 23.77
C PHE A 29 3.25 -9.42 23.23
N ILE A 30 3.37 -9.12 21.94
CA ILE A 30 2.77 -7.92 21.33
C ILE A 30 1.45 -8.27 20.67
N ALA A 31 1.45 -9.22 19.72
CA ALA A 31 0.27 -9.54 18.93
C ALA A 31 -0.89 -10.04 19.79
N LYS A 32 -0.61 -10.96 20.74
CA LYS A 32 -1.64 -11.50 21.65
C LYS A 32 -2.32 -10.44 22.55
N LYS A 33 -1.64 -9.33 22.85
CA LYS A 33 -2.18 -8.25 23.71
C LYS A 33 -2.81 -7.10 22.92
N LEU A 34 -2.30 -6.80 21.73
CA LEU A 34 -2.63 -5.58 20.99
C LEU A 34 -3.43 -5.83 19.71
N VAL A 35 -3.38 -7.02 19.14
CA VAL A 35 -4.11 -7.39 17.93
C VAL A 35 -5.43 -8.04 18.35
N THR A 36 -6.33 -7.22 18.89
CA THR A 36 -7.70 -7.61 19.24
C THR A 36 -8.69 -6.89 18.31
N GLY A 37 -9.74 -7.59 17.87
CA GLY A 37 -10.79 -7.06 16.98
C GLY A 37 -11.01 -7.87 15.70
N GLY A 38 -12.26 -8.00 15.27
CA GLY A 38 -12.68 -8.86 14.15
C GLY A 38 -11.97 -8.55 12.82
N TYR A 39 -11.76 -7.27 12.50
CA TYR A 39 -11.04 -6.82 11.31
C TYR A 39 -9.60 -7.36 11.24
N ASN A 40 -8.86 -7.28 12.34
CA ASN A 40 -7.47 -7.75 12.38
C ASN A 40 -7.39 -9.28 12.30
N ILE A 41 -8.36 -9.98 12.90
CA ILE A 41 -8.42 -11.44 12.87
C ILE A 41 -8.73 -11.92 11.46
N GLU A 42 -9.68 -11.31 10.74
CA GLU A 42 -10.03 -11.70 9.38
C GLU A 42 -8.88 -11.48 8.39
N HIS A 43 -8.26 -10.30 8.41
CA HIS A 43 -7.16 -9.98 7.49
C HIS A 43 -5.84 -10.66 7.84
N SER A 44 -5.74 -11.34 9.00
CA SER A 44 -4.56 -12.14 9.37
C SER A 44 -4.74 -13.63 9.10
N LYS A 45 -5.90 -14.07 8.57
CA LYS A 45 -6.13 -15.46 8.21
C LYS A 45 -5.29 -15.82 6.99
N ILE A 46 -4.53 -16.91 7.12
CA ILE A 46 -3.84 -17.55 6.00
C ILE A 46 -4.89 -18.33 5.19
N ILE A 47 -4.68 -18.47 3.88
CA ILE A 47 -5.50 -19.33 3.02
C ILE A 47 -5.56 -20.73 3.63
N GLU A 48 -6.77 -21.24 3.86
CA GLU A 48 -6.96 -22.60 4.35
C GLU A 48 -6.39 -23.60 3.35
N LEU A 49 -5.75 -24.65 3.85
CA LEU A 49 -5.19 -25.71 3.01
C LEU A 49 -6.31 -26.62 2.46
N ASN A 50 -7.14 -26.09 1.55
CA ASN A 50 -8.26 -26.78 0.92
C ASN A 50 -8.10 -26.83 -0.62
N SER A 51 -9.09 -27.35 -1.34
CA SER A 51 -9.06 -27.48 -2.81
C SER A 51 -8.94 -26.15 -3.56
N ASN A 52 -9.22 -25.03 -2.90
CA ASN A 52 -9.30 -23.70 -3.53
C ASN A 52 -8.02 -22.86 -3.33
N ILE A 53 -6.97 -23.42 -2.72
CA ILE A 53 -5.68 -22.73 -2.51
C ILE A 53 -5.15 -22.10 -3.81
N ILE A 54 -5.19 -22.85 -4.90
CA ILE A 54 -4.61 -22.43 -6.19
C ILE A 54 -5.37 -21.21 -6.73
N GLU A 55 -6.70 -21.24 -6.64
CA GLU A 55 -7.56 -20.14 -7.08
C GLU A 55 -7.34 -18.88 -6.22
N SER A 56 -7.30 -19.04 -4.89
CA SER A 56 -7.01 -17.93 -3.97
C SER A 56 -5.63 -17.32 -4.20
N LEU A 57 -4.59 -18.16 -4.40
CA LEU A 57 -3.24 -17.69 -4.72
C LEU A 57 -3.20 -16.97 -6.07
N TYR A 58 -3.88 -17.50 -7.09
CA TYR A 58 -3.95 -16.86 -8.40
C TYR A 58 -4.62 -15.49 -8.31
N ASN A 59 -5.75 -15.40 -7.61
CA ASN A 59 -6.48 -14.14 -7.41
C ASN A 59 -5.64 -13.10 -6.67
N ASN A 60 -4.89 -13.53 -5.65
CA ASN A 60 -3.95 -12.68 -4.92
C ASN A 60 -2.82 -12.19 -5.85
N ILE A 61 -2.19 -13.09 -6.60
CA ILE A 61 -1.11 -12.75 -7.55
C ILE A 61 -1.63 -11.76 -8.61
N ALA A 62 -2.78 -12.03 -9.21
CA ALA A 62 -3.37 -11.17 -10.24
C ALA A 62 -3.69 -9.77 -9.70
N SER A 63 -4.22 -9.68 -8.48
CA SER A 63 -4.55 -8.41 -7.84
C SER A 63 -3.31 -7.60 -7.48
N PHE A 64 -2.27 -8.25 -6.91
CA PHE A 64 -0.99 -7.59 -6.65
C PHE A 64 -0.26 -7.21 -7.94
N TYR A 65 -0.34 -8.04 -8.98
CA TYR A 65 0.21 -7.73 -10.29
C TYR A 65 -0.44 -6.47 -10.87
N LYS A 66 -1.78 -6.37 -10.83
CA LYS A 66 -2.50 -5.17 -11.26
C LYS A 66 -2.09 -3.94 -10.44
N MET A 67 -1.87 -4.10 -9.14
CA MET A 67 -1.43 -2.99 -8.28
C MET A 67 0.01 -2.54 -8.62
N ILE A 68 0.90 -3.49 -8.92
CA ILE A 68 2.29 -3.22 -9.30
C ILE A 68 2.39 -2.68 -10.72
N SER A 69 1.55 -3.13 -11.65
CA SER A 69 1.60 -2.68 -13.06
C SER A 69 1.35 -1.18 -13.17
N VAL A 70 0.49 -0.62 -12.31
CA VAL A 70 0.22 0.82 -12.22
C VAL A 70 1.49 1.64 -11.90
N ILE A 71 2.48 1.05 -11.22
CA ILE A 71 3.78 1.70 -10.94
C ILE A 71 4.58 1.93 -12.24
N PHE A 72 4.42 1.02 -13.20
CA PHE A 72 5.08 1.08 -14.50
C PHE A 72 4.31 1.92 -15.54
N ASP A 73 3.16 2.47 -15.16
CA ASP A 73 2.38 3.37 -16.00
C ASP A 73 2.67 4.84 -15.65
N GLY A 74 2.83 5.68 -16.68
CA GLY A 74 3.05 7.12 -16.54
C GLY A 74 4.52 7.55 -16.48
N ALA A 75 4.76 8.83 -16.16
CA ALA A 75 6.08 9.45 -16.34
C ALA A 75 7.17 8.98 -15.36
N TYR A 76 6.81 8.44 -14.19
CA TYR A 76 7.78 7.91 -13.21
C TYR A 76 8.26 6.49 -13.53
N SER A 77 7.62 5.81 -14.48
CA SER A 77 7.98 4.46 -14.92
C SER A 77 9.46 4.34 -15.32
N LEU A 78 10.03 5.38 -15.92
CA LEU A 78 11.44 5.44 -16.36
C LEU A 78 12.42 5.17 -15.21
N VAL A 79 12.13 5.64 -14.00
CA VAL A 79 13.00 5.42 -12.82
C VAL A 79 12.97 3.95 -12.41
N TYR A 80 11.79 3.34 -12.43
CA TYR A 80 11.65 1.91 -12.10
C TYR A 80 12.27 1.03 -13.19
N TYR A 81 12.11 1.38 -14.48
CA TYR A 81 12.80 0.71 -15.57
C TYR A 81 14.32 0.86 -15.48
N SER A 82 14.83 2.05 -15.16
CA SER A 82 16.28 2.22 -14.98
C SER A 82 16.82 1.36 -13.83
N MET A 83 16.05 1.20 -12.75
CA MET A 83 16.41 0.30 -11.65
C MET A 83 16.47 -1.17 -12.07
N LEU A 84 15.51 -1.63 -12.87
CA LEU A 84 15.52 -3.00 -13.39
C LEU A 84 16.72 -3.24 -14.32
N VAL A 85 17.03 -2.28 -15.19
CA VAL A 85 18.22 -2.36 -16.07
C VAL A 85 19.50 -2.42 -15.23
N VAL A 86 19.63 -1.54 -14.23
CA VAL A 86 20.78 -1.53 -13.32
C VAL A 86 20.90 -2.85 -12.55
N LEU A 87 19.79 -3.43 -12.10
CA LEU A 87 19.77 -4.73 -11.43
C LEU A 87 20.32 -5.83 -12.35
N VAL A 88 19.81 -5.92 -13.59
CA VAL A 88 20.26 -6.92 -14.57
C VAL A 88 21.75 -6.77 -14.88
N VAL A 89 22.21 -5.54 -15.18
CA VAL A 89 23.63 -5.27 -15.47
C VAL A 89 24.52 -5.64 -14.28
N SER A 90 24.09 -5.28 -13.06
CA SER A 90 24.84 -5.58 -11.84
C SER A 90 24.96 -7.08 -11.62
N PHE A 91 23.86 -7.82 -11.79
CA PHE A 91 23.84 -9.28 -11.67
C PHE A 91 24.72 -9.95 -12.71
N LEU A 92 24.72 -9.48 -13.97
CA LEU A 92 25.60 -10.00 -15.01
C LEU A 92 27.08 -9.80 -14.64
N ILE A 93 27.46 -8.61 -14.18
CA ILE A 93 28.85 -8.32 -13.77
C ILE A 93 29.28 -9.19 -12.59
N ILE A 94 28.40 -9.35 -11.59
CA ILE A 94 28.66 -10.19 -10.42
C ILE A 94 28.79 -11.66 -10.84
N ALA A 95 27.90 -12.15 -11.71
CA ALA A 95 27.95 -13.52 -12.22
C ALA A 95 29.23 -13.78 -13.01
N LEU A 96 29.65 -12.87 -13.89
CA LEU A 96 30.91 -12.98 -14.64
C LEU A 96 32.12 -13.02 -13.69
N ARG A 97 32.15 -12.16 -12.66
CA ARG A 97 33.22 -12.17 -11.64
C ARG A 97 33.27 -13.49 -10.87
N ILE A 98 32.12 -14.09 -10.58
CA ILE A 98 32.03 -15.41 -9.94
C ILE A 98 32.53 -16.51 -10.89
N LEU A 99 32.16 -16.47 -12.17
CA LEU A 99 32.59 -17.45 -13.17
C LEU A 99 34.11 -17.44 -13.39
N SER A 100 34.74 -16.26 -13.30
CA SER A 100 36.19 -16.09 -13.33
C SER A 100 36.91 -16.52 -12.04
N SER A 101 36.19 -16.85 -10.96
CA SER A 101 36.79 -17.25 -9.67
C SER A 101 36.99 -18.76 -9.58
N GLU A 102 38.20 -19.22 -9.29
CA GLU A 102 38.57 -20.65 -9.25
C GLU A 102 37.75 -21.50 -8.25
N GLN A 103 37.19 -20.91 -7.18
CA GLN A 103 36.59 -21.69 -6.08
C GLN A 103 35.14 -21.29 -5.75
N ASN A 104 34.33 -22.33 -5.45
CA ASN A 104 32.95 -22.27 -4.97
C ASN A 104 31.96 -21.56 -5.94
N LYS A 105 32.14 -21.72 -7.26
CA LYS A 105 31.29 -21.10 -8.30
C LYS A 105 29.81 -21.42 -8.11
N ALA A 106 29.47 -22.72 -8.01
CA ALA A 106 28.09 -23.19 -7.89
C ALA A 106 27.39 -22.57 -6.68
N ILE A 107 28.04 -22.59 -5.51
CA ILE A 107 27.45 -22.06 -4.26
C ILE A 107 27.22 -20.54 -4.37
N LYS A 108 28.18 -19.79 -4.93
CA LYS A 108 28.05 -18.33 -5.12
C LYS A 108 26.94 -17.98 -6.11
N ILE A 109 26.78 -18.74 -7.20
CA ILE A 109 25.69 -18.56 -8.16
C ILE A 109 24.33 -18.88 -7.53
N THR A 110 24.23 -19.97 -6.76
CA THR A 110 23.01 -20.31 -6.03
C THR A 110 22.63 -19.22 -5.03
N LEU A 111 23.59 -18.70 -4.26
CA LEU A 111 23.36 -17.57 -3.35
C LEU A 111 22.88 -16.32 -4.07
N LEU A 112 23.46 -16.00 -5.24
CA LEU A 112 23.03 -14.88 -6.07
C LEU A 112 21.58 -15.07 -6.55
N ALA A 113 21.23 -16.25 -7.06
CA ALA A 113 19.86 -16.55 -7.51
C ALA A 113 18.84 -16.49 -6.35
N VAL A 114 19.19 -17.08 -5.19
CA VAL A 114 18.34 -17.04 -3.99
C VAL A 114 18.15 -15.60 -3.50
N SER A 115 19.17 -14.74 -3.57
CA SER A 115 19.05 -13.33 -3.17
C SER A 115 18.06 -12.54 -4.04
N LEU A 116 18.00 -12.83 -5.34
CA LEU A 116 17.05 -12.21 -6.26
C LEU A 116 15.62 -12.71 -6.01
N LEU A 117 15.43 -14.02 -5.84
CA LEU A 117 14.13 -14.58 -5.55
C LEU A 117 13.60 -14.10 -4.20
N ALA A 118 14.47 -14.04 -3.19
CA ALA A 118 14.12 -13.51 -1.87
C ALA A 118 13.71 -12.04 -1.94
N SER A 119 14.44 -11.19 -2.68
CA SER A 119 14.10 -9.77 -2.78
C SER A 119 12.76 -9.52 -3.48
N LEU A 120 12.45 -10.29 -4.53
CA LEU A 120 11.12 -10.26 -5.17
C LEU A 120 10.02 -10.78 -4.24
N PHE A 121 10.29 -11.86 -3.50
CA PHE A 121 9.37 -12.40 -2.50
C PHE A 121 9.08 -11.38 -1.39
N PHE A 122 10.05 -10.55 -0.96
CA PHE A 122 9.78 -9.56 0.08
C PHE A 122 8.87 -8.39 -0.34
N ILE A 123 8.59 -8.21 -1.64
CA ILE A 123 7.69 -7.15 -2.10
C ILE A 123 6.24 -7.46 -1.70
N ILE A 124 5.77 -8.70 -1.94
CA ILE A 124 4.37 -9.12 -1.74
C ILE A 124 4.21 -10.51 -1.11
N GLY A 125 5.29 -11.27 -0.96
CA GLY A 125 5.28 -12.72 -0.68
C GLY A 125 4.46 -13.12 0.54
N PRO A 126 4.64 -12.49 1.73
CA PRO A 126 3.81 -12.80 2.88
C PRO A 126 2.32 -12.53 2.64
N MET A 127 2.00 -11.52 1.83
CA MET A 127 0.62 -11.08 1.56
C MET A 127 -0.10 -12.01 0.57
N LEU A 128 0.64 -12.71 -0.29
CA LEU A 128 0.08 -13.72 -1.19
C LEU A 128 -0.57 -14.87 -0.43
N LEU A 129 -0.12 -15.15 0.79
CA LEU A 129 -0.60 -16.26 1.61
C LEU A 129 -1.87 -15.92 2.42
N LEU A 130 -2.33 -14.67 2.42
CA LEU A 130 -3.51 -14.24 3.16
C LEU A 130 -4.79 -14.64 2.43
N ASN A 131 -5.81 -15.01 3.20
CA ASN A 131 -7.14 -15.32 2.67
C ASN A 131 -7.88 -14.07 2.18
N SER A 132 -7.69 -12.94 2.86
CA SER A 132 -8.26 -11.63 2.50
C SER A 132 -7.19 -10.54 2.58
N PRO A 133 -6.22 -10.50 1.64
CA PRO A 133 -5.16 -9.50 1.68
C PRO A 133 -5.71 -8.08 1.50
N ILE A 134 -5.07 -7.11 2.15
CA ILE A 134 -5.38 -5.70 1.98
C ILE A 134 -4.62 -5.17 0.76
N TYR A 135 -5.35 -4.72 -0.25
CA TYR A 135 -4.77 -4.09 -1.44
C TYR A 135 -4.64 -2.58 -1.24
N ALA A 136 -3.55 -2.15 -0.62
CA ALA A 136 -3.27 -0.73 -0.37
C ALA A 136 -1.77 -0.42 -0.53
N ALA A 137 -1.43 0.84 -0.86
CA ALA A 137 -0.05 1.26 -1.04
C ALA A 137 0.87 0.91 0.14
N ARG A 138 0.35 1.01 1.38
CA ARG A 138 1.10 0.70 2.61
C ARG A 138 1.63 -0.75 2.68
N VAL A 139 1.03 -1.67 1.94
CA VAL A 139 1.42 -3.08 1.92
C VAL A 139 2.66 -3.30 1.04
N LEU A 140 2.95 -2.37 0.12
CA LEU A 140 4.15 -2.39 -0.73
C LEU A 140 5.39 -1.82 -0.03
N ILE A 141 5.46 -1.83 1.30
CA ILE A 141 6.65 -1.35 2.02
C ILE A 141 7.92 -2.13 1.61
N GLY A 142 7.75 -3.40 1.22
CA GLY A 142 8.82 -4.23 0.67
C GLY A 142 9.42 -3.71 -0.64
N MET A 143 8.67 -2.89 -1.40
CA MET A 143 9.17 -2.23 -2.61
C MET A 143 10.35 -1.31 -2.30
N GLY A 144 10.33 -0.59 -1.18
CA GLY A 144 11.47 0.23 -0.74
C GLY A 144 12.71 -0.61 -0.45
N GLY A 145 12.52 -1.79 0.15
CA GLY A 145 13.60 -2.77 0.34
C GLY A 145 14.16 -3.29 -0.98
N PHE A 146 13.31 -3.56 -1.97
CA PHE A 146 13.72 -3.95 -3.32
C PHE A 146 14.50 -2.82 -4.03
N MET A 147 14.04 -1.57 -3.93
CA MET A 147 14.77 -0.41 -4.48
C MET A 147 16.16 -0.27 -3.86
N PHE A 148 16.27 -0.43 -2.53
CA PHE A 148 17.55 -0.44 -1.84
C PHE A 148 18.44 -1.60 -2.32
N PHE A 149 17.87 -2.79 -2.50
CA PHE A 149 18.58 -3.95 -3.04
C PHE A 149 19.14 -3.72 -4.44
N CYS A 150 18.41 -3.02 -5.33
CA CYS A 150 18.93 -2.63 -6.65
C CYS A 150 20.16 -1.71 -6.53
N CYS A 151 20.10 -0.70 -5.66
CA CYS A 151 21.24 0.19 -5.40
C CYS A 151 22.43 -0.57 -4.80
N TYR A 152 22.18 -1.46 -3.85
CA TYR A 152 23.21 -2.29 -3.24
C TYR A 152 23.87 -3.23 -4.26
N SER A 153 23.09 -3.84 -5.15
CA SER A 153 23.60 -4.69 -6.23
C SER A 153 24.54 -3.92 -7.15
N MET A 154 24.19 -2.67 -7.49
CA MET A 154 25.05 -1.78 -8.27
C MET A 154 26.35 -1.45 -7.53
N TYR A 155 26.27 -1.14 -6.24
CA TYR A 155 27.43 -0.92 -5.39
C TYR A 155 28.38 -2.14 -5.39
N SER A 156 27.84 -3.35 -5.23
CA SER A 156 28.62 -4.59 -5.24
C SER A 156 29.26 -4.89 -6.60
N ALA A 157 28.58 -4.54 -7.70
CA ALA A 157 29.10 -4.74 -9.05
C ALA A 157 30.25 -3.77 -9.39
N PHE A 158 30.09 -2.48 -9.11
CA PHE A 158 30.99 -1.43 -9.59
C PHE A 158 31.97 -0.87 -8.55
N GLY A 159 31.67 -1.02 -7.25
CA GLY A 159 32.42 -0.47 -6.12
C GLY A 159 32.23 1.04 -5.91
N ASP A 160 32.47 1.51 -4.68
CA ASP A 160 32.26 2.93 -4.26
C ASP A 160 33.10 3.94 -5.06
N LYS A 161 34.26 3.52 -5.56
CA LYS A 161 35.24 4.44 -6.19
C LYS A 161 34.77 4.99 -7.53
N LYS A 162 33.68 4.47 -8.12
CA LYS A 162 33.18 4.93 -9.41
C LYS A 162 32.14 6.04 -9.21
N LEU A 163 32.45 7.22 -9.75
CA LEU A 163 31.58 8.40 -9.75
C LEU A 163 30.14 8.10 -10.23
N ILE A 164 30.00 7.19 -11.20
CA ILE A 164 28.71 6.85 -11.80
C ILE A 164 27.71 6.24 -10.80
N PHE A 165 28.17 5.45 -9.83
CA PHE A 165 27.31 4.89 -8.78
C PHE A 165 26.76 6.00 -7.88
N ARG A 166 27.62 6.94 -7.46
CA ARG A 166 27.23 8.07 -6.61
C ARG A 166 26.22 8.96 -7.31
N ILE A 167 26.46 9.27 -8.60
CA ILE A 167 25.52 10.05 -9.41
C ILE A 167 24.16 9.35 -9.51
N TYR A 168 24.15 8.05 -9.82
CA TYR A 168 22.90 7.29 -9.95
C TYR A 168 22.14 7.21 -8.63
N PHE A 169 22.83 6.92 -7.53
CA PHE A 169 22.22 6.85 -6.20
C PHE A 169 21.65 8.21 -5.77
N SER A 170 22.39 9.30 -5.97
CA SER A 170 21.90 10.66 -5.72
C SER A 170 20.70 11.02 -6.59
N PHE A 171 20.70 10.61 -7.87
CA PHE A 171 19.56 10.82 -8.78
C PHE A 171 18.31 10.10 -8.30
N VAL A 172 18.42 8.81 -7.96
CA VAL A 172 17.32 8.01 -7.42
C VAL A 172 16.76 8.63 -6.14
N LEU A 173 17.62 9.03 -5.20
CA LEU A 173 17.19 9.66 -3.95
C LEU A 173 16.47 10.98 -4.20
N LEU A 174 17.02 11.82 -5.08
CA LEU A 174 16.45 13.12 -5.40
C LEU A 174 15.06 12.97 -6.03
N ILE A 175 14.89 12.09 -7.01
CA ILE A 175 13.58 11.84 -7.64
C ILE A 175 12.59 11.23 -6.64
N SER A 176 13.03 10.29 -5.81
CA SER A 176 12.18 9.69 -4.77
C SER A 176 11.72 10.72 -3.74
N THR A 177 12.58 11.68 -3.40
CA THR A 177 12.25 12.78 -2.49
C THR A 177 11.23 13.73 -3.11
N PHE A 178 11.41 14.11 -4.38
CA PHE A 178 10.43 14.94 -5.10
C PHE A 178 9.08 14.25 -5.23
N PHE A 179 9.07 12.95 -5.56
CA PHE A 179 7.85 12.15 -5.63
C PHE A 179 7.15 12.11 -4.27
N SER A 180 7.89 11.81 -3.19
CA SER A 180 7.32 11.75 -1.83
C SER A 180 6.74 13.09 -1.39
N TYR A 181 7.43 14.20 -1.73
CA TYR A 181 6.95 15.54 -1.44
C TYR A 181 5.66 15.87 -2.21
N GLY A 182 5.60 15.54 -3.51
CA GLY A 182 4.40 15.72 -4.34
C GLY A 182 3.23 14.86 -3.87
N ALA A 183 3.50 13.61 -3.49
CA ALA A 183 2.51 12.70 -2.92
C ALA A 183 1.94 13.25 -1.61
N TYR A 184 2.80 13.72 -0.69
CA TYR A 184 2.38 14.33 0.57
C TYR A 184 1.45 15.53 0.36
N HIS A 185 1.81 16.44 -0.56
CA HIS A 185 0.95 17.59 -0.87
C HIS A 185 -0.39 17.20 -1.47
N SER A 186 -0.40 16.19 -2.36
CA SER A 186 -1.63 15.71 -3.00
C SER A 186 -2.58 15.05 -1.98
N ILE A 187 -2.02 14.25 -1.06
CA ILE A 187 -2.76 13.64 0.05
C ILE A 187 -3.33 14.72 0.97
N ASN A 188 -2.51 15.70 1.36
CA ASN A 188 -2.95 16.79 2.24
C ASN A 188 -4.02 17.68 1.57
N ALA A 189 -3.92 17.92 0.26
CA ALA A 189 -4.93 18.65 -0.49
C ALA A 189 -6.25 17.87 -0.56
N GLN A 190 -6.19 16.55 -0.78
CA GLN A 190 -7.37 15.68 -0.73
C GLN A 190 -8.02 15.71 0.66
N PHE A 191 -7.22 15.55 1.71
CA PHE A 191 -7.73 15.52 3.09
C PHE A 191 -8.46 16.82 3.47
N LYS A 192 -7.92 17.98 3.08
CA LYS A 192 -8.59 19.27 3.29
C LYS A 192 -9.89 19.39 2.50
N PHE A 193 -9.94 18.84 1.29
CA PHE A 193 -11.15 18.80 0.50
C PHE A 193 -12.22 17.91 1.14
N GLU A 194 -11.83 16.75 1.67
CA GLU A 194 -12.70 15.84 2.41
C GLU A 194 -13.23 16.48 3.71
N GLU A 195 -12.38 17.20 4.47
CA GLU A 195 -12.84 17.98 5.63
C GLU A 195 -13.88 19.05 5.24
N ASN A 196 -13.70 19.71 4.09
CA ASN A 196 -14.69 20.65 3.58
C ASN A 196 -16.01 19.98 3.16
N ILE A 197 -15.95 18.80 2.55
CA ILE A 197 -17.14 18.01 2.22
C ILE A 197 -17.90 17.64 3.49
N VAL A 198 -17.20 17.10 4.50
CA VAL A 198 -17.82 16.74 5.78
C VAL A 198 -18.46 17.94 6.44
N ASN A 199 -17.78 19.09 6.48
CA ASN A 199 -18.34 20.31 7.05
C ASN A 199 -19.60 20.77 6.33
N ARG A 200 -19.65 20.65 4.99
CA ARG A 200 -20.86 20.95 4.20
C ARG A 200 -21.99 19.96 4.49
N ILE A 201 -21.70 18.67 4.56
CA ILE A 201 -22.68 17.64 4.94
C ILE A 201 -23.26 17.95 6.32
N SER A 202 -22.41 18.26 7.30
CA SER A 202 -22.84 18.64 8.66
C SER A 202 -23.73 19.88 8.66
N GLN A 203 -23.41 20.88 7.83
CA GLN A 203 -24.23 22.09 7.67
C GLN A 203 -25.58 21.78 7.01
N ASP A 204 -25.60 20.95 5.96
CA ASP A 204 -26.83 20.52 5.29
C ASP A 204 -27.73 19.73 6.25
N ILE A 205 -27.14 18.83 7.05
CA ILE A 205 -27.87 18.06 8.08
C ILE A 205 -28.57 18.99 9.06
N GLN A 206 -27.89 20.06 9.48
CA GLN A 206 -28.43 21.07 10.38
C GLN A 206 -29.50 21.93 9.69
N PHE A 207 -29.23 22.41 8.48
CA PHE A 207 -30.11 23.29 7.72
C PHE A 207 -31.44 22.62 7.36
N PHE A 208 -31.41 21.36 6.93
CA PHE A 208 -32.60 20.57 6.61
C PHE A 208 -33.25 19.91 7.83
N GLY A 209 -32.67 20.07 9.03
CA GLY A 209 -33.22 19.52 10.27
C GLY A 209 -33.26 17.98 10.33
N ILE A 210 -32.53 17.29 9.46
CA ILE A 210 -32.54 15.82 9.35
C ILE A 210 -31.71 15.13 10.46
N GLY A 211 -30.86 15.87 11.16
CA GLY A 211 -29.97 15.34 12.21
C GLY A 211 -30.64 15.01 13.55
N ASN A 212 -31.84 15.53 13.83
CA ASN A 212 -32.48 15.35 15.14
C ASN A 212 -33.06 13.95 15.36
N ASN A 213 -33.45 13.26 14.29
CA ASN A 213 -34.08 11.94 14.33
C ASN A 213 -33.19 10.84 13.73
N ALA A 214 -31.97 11.16 13.34
CA ALA A 214 -31.07 10.21 12.68
C ALA A 214 -29.92 9.82 13.61
N GLU A 215 -29.78 8.53 13.85
CA GLU A 215 -28.63 7.96 14.59
C GLU A 215 -27.51 7.51 13.65
N TYR A 216 -27.86 7.28 12.38
CA TYR A 216 -26.98 6.64 11.42
C TYR A 216 -26.75 7.50 10.18
N ILE A 217 -25.55 7.36 9.60
CA ILE A 217 -25.20 7.92 8.29
C ILE A 217 -24.68 6.82 7.38
N LYS A 218 -25.11 6.84 6.13
CA LYS A 218 -24.64 5.93 5.08
C LYS A 218 -24.11 6.71 3.90
N PHE A 219 -22.91 6.35 3.46
CA PHE A 219 -22.33 6.84 2.22
C PHE A 219 -22.63 5.86 1.08
N ILE A 220 -22.99 6.38 -0.09
CA ILE A 220 -23.16 5.60 -1.32
C ILE A 220 -22.20 6.17 -2.35
N GLY A 221 -21.30 5.32 -2.84
CA GLY A 221 -20.20 5.73 -3.69
C GLY A 221 -19.00 6.23 -2.88
N VAL A 222 -18.12 6.91 -3.59
CA VAL A 222 -16.85 7.46 -3.11
C VAL A 222 -16.78 8.92 -3.54
N GLU A 223 -16.22 9.76 -2.71
CA GLU A 223 -16.00 11.16 -3.02
C GLU A 223 -15.11 11.34 -4.27
N PRO A 224 -15.27 12.45 -5.00
CA PRO A 224 -14.38 12.77 -6.10
C PRO A 224 -12.98 13.17 -5.59
N TYR A 225 -12.01 13.10 -6.48
CA TYR A 225 -10.70 13.72 -6.24
C TYR A 225 -10.81 15.24 -6.39
N THR A 226 -9.88 15.98 -5.77
CA THR A 226 -9.71 17.39 -6.13
C THR A 226 -9.34 17.52 -7.61
N SER A 227 -9.73 18.61 -8.27
CA SER A 227 -9.40 18.87 -9.67
C SER A 227 -7.87 18.83 -9.95
N THR A 228 -7.07 19.25 -8.98
CA THR A 228 -5.60 19.11 -9.02
C THR A 228 -5.18 17.64 -8.99
N ASN A 229 -5.74 16.84 -8.08
CA ASN A 229 -5.40 15.42 -7.95
C ASN A 229 -5.87 14.60 -9.15
N GLU A 230 -7.01 14.91 -9.76
CA GLU A 230 -7.45 14.27 -11.01
C GLU A 230 -6.41 14.42 -12.13
N ASN A 231 -5.88 15.63 -12.29
CA ASN A 231 -4.83 15.91 -13.28
C ASN A 231 -3.52 15.20 -12.95
N ILE A 232 -3.18 15.10 -11.66
CA ILE A 232 -1.99 14.38 -11.19
C ILE A 232 -2.13 12.88 -11.46
N ILE A 233 -3.29 12.28 -11.14
CA ILE A 233 -3.56 10.85 -11.36
C ILE A 233 -3.49 10.51 -12.86
N LYS A 234 -4.05 11.36 -13.74
CA LYS A 234 -3.93 11.19 -15.20
C LYS A 234 -2.48 11.14 -15.68
N LYS A 235 -1.57 11.91 -15.06
CA LYS A 235 -0.13 11.93 -15.42
C LYS A 235 0.68 10.84 -14.71
N HIS A 236 0.26 10.49 -13.51
CA HIS A 236 0.95 9.58 -12.59
C HIS A 236 -0.07 8.63 -11.94
N PRO A 237 -0.48 7.56 -12.64
CA PRO A 237 -1.52 6.63 -12.16
C PRO A 237 -1.28 6.03 -10.77
N ILE A 238 -0.02 5.84 -10.37
CA ILE A 238 0.36 5.41 -9.01
C ILE A 238 -0.22 6.29 -7.89
N MET A 239 -0.52 7.56 -8.20
CA MET A 239 -1.11 8.50 -7.25
C MET A 239 -2.54 8.11 -6.86
N GLU A 240 -3.27 7.37 -7.69
CA GLU A 240 -4.61 6.87 -7.36
C GLU A 240 -4.57 5.92 -6.16
N ILE A 241 -3.51 5.08 -6.09
CA ILE A 241 -3.31 4.12 -5.00
C ILE A 241 -2.76 4.82 -3.74
N LEU A 242 -2.01 5.91 -3.92
CA LEU A 242 -1.36 6.65 -2.83
C LEU A 242 -2.27 7.70 -2.17
N ILE A 243 -3.19 8.30 -2.93
CA ILE A 243 -4.13 9.30 -2.43
C ILE A 243 -5.39 8.55 -1.96
N PRO A 244 -5.55 8.34 -0.64
CA PRO A 244 -6.75 7.68 -0.14
C PRO A 244 -7.97 8.55 -0.37
N ARG A 245 -9.10 7.89 -0.62
CA ARG A 245 -10.44 8.48 -0.56
C ARG A 245 -11.12 7.96 0.69
N ILE A 246 -11.16 8.80 1.72
CA ILE A 246 -11.54 8.39 3.07
C ILE A 246 -13.05 8.44 3.34
N ILE A 247 -13.86 9.10 2.52
CA ILE A 247 -15.31 9.25 2.72
C ILE A 247 -16.09 8.19 1.93
N ASN A 248 -16.16 7.00 2.50
CA ASN A 248 -16.95 5.91 1.94
C ASN A 248 -17.61 5.06 3.04
N ASN A 249 -18.43 4.07 2.68
CA ASN A 249 -19.10 3.24 3.67
C ASN A 249 -18.26 2.06 4.16
N ASP A 250 -17.18 1.74 3.45
CA ASP A 250 -16.36 0.55 3.67
C ASP A 250 -15.19 0.81 4.63
N TRP A 251 -14.95 2.09 4.98
CA TRP A 251 -13.82 2.50 5.78
C TRP A 251 -14.21 3.26 7.05
N MET A 252 -13.64 2.83 8.18
CA MET A 252 -13.89 3.44 9.49
C MET A 252 -13.55 4.94 9.53
N TRP A 253 -12.57 5.39 8.72
CA TRP A 253 -12.11 6.78 8.75
C TRP A 253 -13.17 7.79 8.33
N SER A 254 -14.17 7.40 7.53
CA SER A 254 -15.32 8.27 7.22
C SER A 254 -16.05 8.66 8.50
N GLY A 255 -16.29 7.68 9.38
CA GLY A 255 -16.95 7.92 10.67
C GLY A 255 -16.08 8.77 11.60
N VAL A 256 -14.77 8.51 11.64
CA VAL A 256 -13.83 9.33 12.43
C VAL A 256 -13.80 10.77 11.94
N LEU A 257 -13.79 10.98 10.62
CA LEU A 257 -13.80 12.31 10.02
C LEU A 257 -15.11 13.05 10.33
N MET A 258 -16.26 12.38 10.18
CA MET A 258 -17.57 12.93 10.57
C MET A 258 -17.63 13.28 12.05
N GLN A 259 -16.98 12.50 12.92
CA GLN A 259 -16.97 12.74 14.37
C GLN A 259 -16.15 13.94 14.80
N ARG A 260 -15.28 14.47 13.93
CA ARG A 260 -14.55 15.72 14.19
C ARG A 260 -15.47 16.94 14.19
N ASN A 261 -16.58 16.88 13.45
CA ASN A 261 -17.54 17.97 13.39
C ASN A 261 -18.62 17.81 14.50
N PRO A 262 -18.88 18.85 15.33
CA PRO A 262 -19.86 18.77 16.42
C PRO A 262 -21.27 18.33 16.00
N PHE A 263 -21.71 18.68 14.80
CA PHE A 263 -23.07 18.40 14.31
C PHE A 263 -23.26 16.97 13.84
N SER A 264 -22.19 16.28 13.44
CA SER A 264 -22.21 14.89 13.01
C SER A 264 -21.56 13.92 13.99
N LYS A 265 -21.08 14.42 15.14
CA LYS A 265 -20.38 13.64 16.18
C LYS A 265 -21.16 12.43 16.70
N LYS A 266 -22.49 12.51 16.70
CA LYS A 266 -23.36 11.45 17.22
C LYS A 266 -23.68 10.37 16.18
N LEU A 267 -23.43 10.64 14.90
CA LEU A 267 -23.78 9.75 13.81
C LEU A 267 -22.82 8.57 13.74
N LYS A 268 -23.38 7.37 13.59
CA LYS A 268 -22.62 6.14 13.37
C LYS A 268 -22.76 5.70 11.91
N LEU A 269 -21.69 5.13 11.35
CA LEU A 269 -21.73 4.56 10.01
C LEU A 269 -22.69 3.38 9.97
N TYR A 270 -23.61 3.38 9.00
CA TYR A 270 -24.54 2.28 8.77
C TYR A 270 -24.00 1.27 7.77
N THR A 271 -23.77 0.03 8.21
CA THR A 271 -23.15 -1.01 7.38
C THR A 271 -24.16 -1.77 6.51
N ASN A 272 -25.45 -1.80 6.89
CA ASN A 272 -26.45 -2.58 6.15
C ASN A 272 -26.89 -1.90 4.85
N HIS A 273 -27.37 -2.67 3.88
CA HIS A 273 -27.95 -2.15 2.64
C HIS A 273 -29.16 -1.25 2.90
N VAL A 274 -29.25 -0.15 2.16
CA VAL A 274 -30.37 0.81 2.24
C VAL A 274 -30.94 0.93 0.84
N THR A 275 -32.23 0.63 0.70
CA THR A 275 -32.96 0.81 -0.54
C THR A 275 -33.42 2.25 -0.64
N LEU A 276 -33.08 2.93 -1.73
CA LEU A 276 -33.50 4.31 -1.95
C LEU A 276 -34.86 4.31 -2.63
N ASN A 277 -35.86 4.86 -1.95
CA ASN A 277 -37.20 5.05 -2.49
C ASN A 277 -37.30 6.43 -3.16
N ASP A 278 -38.25 6.61 -4.08
CA ASP A 278 -38.50 7.91 -4.70
C ASP A 278 -38.79 8.99 -3.63
N GLY A 279 -38.11 10.14 -3.73
CA GLY A 279 -38.24 11.25 -2.78
C GLY A 279 -37.37 11.18 -1.52
N TRP A 280 -36.40 10.26 -1.44
CA TRP A 280 -35.42 10.22 -0.36
C TRP A 280 -34.54 11.48 -0.30
N GLU A 281 -34.23 12.04 -1.47
CA GLU A 281 -33.33 13.19 -1.67
C GLU A 281 -33.98 14.49 -1.17
N LYS A 282 -33.28 15.20 -0.29
CA LYS A 282 -33.68 16.51 0.22
C LYS A 282 -32.93 17.66 -0.44
N SER A 283 -31.69 17.40 -0.83
CA SER A 283 -30.83 18.38 -1.47
C SER A 283 -29.80 17.68 -2.35
N ARG A 284 -29.39 18.36 -3.41
CA ARG A 284 -28.34 17.93 -4.31
C ARG A 284 -27.49 19.12 -4.71
N ASN A 285 -26.18 18.94 -4.59
CA ASN A 285 -25.17 19.86 -5.09
C ASN A 285 -24.31 19.13 -6.14
N ASP A 286 -23.26 19.77 -6.63
CA ASP A 286 -22.39 19.20 -7.67
C ASP A 286 -21.58 17.99 -7.20
N VAL A 287 -21.40 17.82 -5.89
CA VAL A 287 -20.55 16.78 -5.27
C VAL A 287 -21.37 15.59 -4.75
N TYR A 288 -22.49 15.86 -4.08
CA TYR A 288 -23.33 14.82 -3.47
C TYR A 288 -24.80 15.22 -3.42
N SER A 289 -25.63 14.19 -3.23
CA SER A 289 -27.05 14.26 -2.89
C SER A 289 -27.24 13.75 -1.46
N ILE A 290 -28.03 14.46 -0.66
CA ILE A 290 -28.28 14.13 0.75
C ILE A 290 -29.78 13.99 1.02
N GLY A 291 -30.12 13.03 1.86
CA GLY A 291 -31.51 12.71 2.18
C GLY A 291 -31.68 11.86 3.44
N LEU A 292 -32.92 11.47 3.70
CA LEU A 292 -33.28 10.65 4.86
C LEU A 292 -34.04 9.40 4.38
N VAL A 293 -33.62 8.23 4.85
CA VAL A 293 -34.34 6.96 4.67
C VAL A 293 -34.54 6.32 6.04
N GLY A 294 -35.76 6.37 6.57
CA GLY A 294 -36.05 5.97 7.95
C GLY A 294 -35.26 6.84 8.95
N GLU A 295 -34.44 6.21 9.78
CA GLU A 295 -33.57 6.87 10.78
C GLU A 295 -32.12 7.03 10.28
N THR A 296 -31.88 6.81 8.98
CA THR A 296 -30.54 6.88 8.37
C THR A 296 -30.44 8.07 7.41
N ILE A 297 -29.45 8.93 7.64
CA ILE A 297 -29.03 9.94 6.67
C ILE A 297 -28.27 9.24 5.56
N VAL A 298 -28.70 9.45 4.33
CA VAL A 298 -28.02 8.92 3.14
C VAL A 298 -27.31 10.06 2.44
N VAL A 299 -26.01 9.87 2.17
CA VAL A 299 -25.20 10.74 1.32
C VAL A 299 -24.76 9.92 0.12
N ARG A 300 -25.21 10.30 -1.08
CA ARG A 300 -24.79 9.69 -2.33
C ARG A 300 -23.88 10.65 -3.07
N PHE A 301 -22.65 10.25 -3.36
CA PHE A 301 -21.77 11.01 -4.25
C PHE A 301 -22.25 10.89 -5.69
N ASN A 302 -22.19 12.01 -6.43
CA ASN A 302 -22.67 12.11 -7.81
C ASN A 302 -21.76 11.38 -8.81
#